data_AF-A0A957C0N0-F1
#
_entry.id   AF-A0A957C0N0-F1
#
_cell.length_a   1.000
_cell.length_b   1.000
_cell.length_c   1.000
_cell.angle_alpha   90.00
_cell.angle_beta   90.00
_cell.angle_gamma   90.00
#
_symmetry.space_group_name_H-M   'P 1'
#
loop_
_entity.id
_entity.type
_entity.pdbx_description
1 polymer ?
#
loop_
_entity_poly.entity_id
_entity_poly.type
_entity_poly.pdbx_seq_one_letter_code
_entity_poly.pdbx_strand_id
1 'polypeptide(L)'
;MKTQQDAYTMARHQMVDEMILANGVTSPRVLEAMRRVPRHLFVAKYLRGMAYEDYTLPLGSGQWMLAPSVVGMMLQALALRSDDTVLEVGTGGGY
;
A
#
# COMPACT_ATOMS: atom_id res chain seq x y z
N MET A 1 7.60 22.21 -0.11
CA MET A 1 6.36 21.45 -0.40
C MET A 1 6.50 20.50 -1.58
N LYS A 2 7.04 20.91 -2.75
CA LYS A 2 7.30 19.99 -3.89
C LYS A 2 8.24 18.83 -3.53
N THR A 3 9.35 19.12 -2.86
CA THR A 3 10.41 18.15 -2.52
C THR A 3 9.94 16.94 -1.71
N GLN A 4 8.98 17.11 -0.81
CA GLN A 4 8.47 16.02 0.03
C GLN A 4 7.46 15.13 -0.71
N GLN A 5 6.65 15.75 -1.60
CA GLN A 5 5.76 15.01 -2.48
C GLN A 5 6.55 14.17 -3.50
N ASP A 6 7.65 14.73 -3.99
CA ASP A 6 8.59 14.05 -4.90
C ASP A 6 9.25 12.86 -4.17
N ALA A 7 9.70 13.03 -2.92
CA ALA A 7 10.30 11.98 -2.11
C ALA A 7 9.34 10.80 -1.83
N TYR A 8 8.08 11.08 -1.46
CA TYR A 8 7.08 10.01 -1.27
C TYR A 8 6.71 9.30 -2.56
N THR A 9 6.79 9.99 -3.70
CA THR A 9 6.58 9.37 -5.00
C THR A 9 7.72 8.41 -5.31
N MET A 10 8.97 8.82 -5.10
CA MET A 10 10.14 7.94 -5.27
C MET A 10 10.06 6.71 -4.35
N ALA A 11 9.87 6.92 -3.04
CA ALA A 11 9.80 5.83 -2.06
C ALA A 11 8.68 4.82 -2.37
N ARG A 12 7.53 5.31 -2.84
CA ARG A 12 6.42 4.46 -3.27
C ARG A 12 6.76 3.62 -4.48
N HIS A 13 7.42 4.19 -5.48
CA HIS A 13 7.83 3.43 -6.66
C HIS A 13 8.88 2.38 -6.28
N GLN A 14 9.89 2.77 -5.49
CA GLN A 14 10.90 1.85 -4.95
C GLN A 14 10.28 0.71 -4.14
N MET A 15 9.34 0.99 -3.24
CA MET A 15 8.60 -0.05 -2.52
C MET A 15 8.00 -1.06 -3.49
N VAL A 16 7.34 -0.60 -4.56
CA VAL A 16 6.71 -1.52 -5.50
C VAL A 16 7.73 -2.26 -6.38
N ASP A 17 8.79 -1.60 -6.83
CA ASP A 17 9.82 -2.19 -7.69
C ASP A 17 10.71 -3.19 -6.94
N GLU A 18 11.05 -2.91 -5.69
CA GLU A 18 12.06 -3.67 -4.93
C GLU A 18 11.43 -4.68 -3.97
N MET A 19 10.32 -4.34 -3.33
CA MET A 19 9.73 -5.16 -2.26
C MET A 19 8.51 -5.94 -2.76
N ILE A 20 7.56 -5.27 -3.43
CA ILE A 20 6.29 -5.89 -3.84
C ILE A 20 6.49 -6.90 -4.96
N LEU A 21 7.29 -6.57 -5.97
CA LEU A 21 7.68 -7.51 -7.02
C LEU A 21 8.45 -8.72 -6.46
N ALA A 22 9.40 -8.48 -5.55
CA ALA A 22 10.19 -9.55 -4.93
C ALA A 22 9.34 -10.52 -4.11
N ASN A 23 8.22 -10.07 -3.54
CA ASN A 23 7.24 -10.90 -2.82
C ASN A 23 6.21 -11.58 -3.74
N GLY A 24 6.41 -11.59 -5.07
CA GLY A 24 5.61 -12.38 -6.01
C GLY A 24 4.32 -11.72 -6.49
N VAL A 25 4.12 -10.43 -6.21
CA VAL A 25 3.02 -9.65 -6.80
C VAL A 25 3.44 -9.21 -8.20
N THR A 26 2.81 -9.75 -9.24
CA THR A 26 3.17 -9.54 -10.65
C THR A 26 2.03 -8.98 -11.49
N SER A 27 0.81 -8.86 -10.94
CA SER A 27 -0.35 -8.30 -11.62
C SER A 27 -0.12 -6.83 -11.97
N PRO A 28 -0.07 -6.46 -13.27
CA PRO A 28 0.20 -5.07 -13.68
C PRO A 28 -0.82 -4.08 -13.13
N ARG A 29 -2.10 -4.49 -13.01
CA ARG A 29 -3.16 -3.64 -12.47
C ARG A 29 -3.00 -3.37 -10.98
N VAL A 30 -2.55 -4.36 -10.21
CA VAL A 30 -2.28 -4.20 -8.76
C VAL A 30 -1.05 -3.31 -8.56
N LEU A 31 0.03 -3.59 -9.30
CA LEU A 31 1.27 -2.82 -9.24
C LEU A 31 1.03 -1.34 -9.57
N GLU A 32 0.22 -1.05 -10.58
CA GLU A 32 -0.16 0.32 -10.93
C GLU A 32 -1.02 0.99 -9.85
N ALA A 33 -2.00 0.27 -9.29
CA ALA A 33 -2.81 0.79 -8.20
C ALA A 33 -1.95 1.18 -6.98
N MET A 34 -0.98 0.35 -6.62
CA MET A 34 -0.05 0.61 -5.51
C MET A 34 0.89 1.80 -5.78
N ARG A 35 1.30 2.04 -7.04
CA ARG A 35 2.04 3.26 -7.42
C ARG A 35 1.17 4.51 -7.34
N ARG A 36 -0.12 4.39 -7.66
CA ARG A 36 -1.04 5.52 -7.69
C ARG A 36 -1.51 5.96 -6.31
N VAL A 37 -1.79 5.03 -5.39
CA VAL A 37 -2.38 5.34 -4.08
C VAL A 37 -1.30 5.76 -3.06
N PRO A 38 -1.35 6.97 -2.49
CA PRO A 38 -0.32 7.47 -1.57
C PRO A 38 -0.48 6.90 -0.15
N ARG A 39 0.10 5.73 0.10
CA ARG A 39 0.07 5.01 1.40
C ARG A 39 0.34 5.88 2.64
N HIS A 40 1.22 6.88 2.55
CA HIS A 40 1.54 7.80 3.65
C HIS A 40 0.36 8.69 4.13
N LEU A 41 -0.73 8.80 3.35
CA LEU A 41 -1.94 9.51 3.76
C LEU A 41 -2.82 8.71 4.73
N PHE A 42 -2.59 7.39 4.81
CA PHE A 42 -3.41 6.45 5.57
C PHE A 42 -2.74 6.02 6.90
N VAL A 43 -1.62 6.67 7.26
CA VAL A 43 -0.88 6.43 8.51
C VAL A 43 -0.72 7.72 9.30
N ALA A 44 -0.49 7.60 10.61
CA ALA A 44 -0.24 8.75 11.47
C ALA A 44 0.99 9.55 11.01
N LYS A 45 0.97 10.89 11.22
CA LYS A 45 2.02 11.80 10.72
C LYS A 45 3.44 11.38 11.11
N TYR A 46 3.63 10.89 12.33
CA TYR A 46 4.93 10.46 12.85
C TYR A 46 5.43 9.13 12.23
N LEU A 47 4.55 8.36 11.59
CA LEU A 47 4.89 7.11 10.89
C LEU A 47 5.09 7.31 9.39
N ARG A 48 4.89 8.51 8.85
CA ARG A 48 4.98 8.73 7.39
C ARG A 48 6.36 8.44 6.80
N GLY A 49 7.43 8.59 7.59
CA GLY A 49 8.78 8.21 7.17
C GLY A 49 8.95 6.70 6.96
N MET A 50 8.05 5.90 7.56
CA MET A 50 8.03 4.44 7.55
C MET A 50 6.93 3.89 6.62
N ALA A 51 6.19 4.76 5.91
CA ALA A 51 4.97 4.37 5.20
C ALA A 51 5.20 3.44 4.01
N TYR A 52 6.41 3.41 3.45
CA TYR A 52 6.77 2.69 2.22
C TYR A 52 7.74 1.53 2.45
N GLU A 53 7.94 1.17 3.71
CA GLU A 53 8.67 -0.03 4.07
C GLU A 53 7.72 -1.23 4.17
N ASP A 54 8.25 -2.43 3.94
CA ASP A 54 7.44 -3.65 3.90
C ASP A 54 7.19 -4.26 5.29
N TYR A 55 6.57 -3.52 6.20
CA TYR A 55 6.12 -4.03 7.50
C TYR A 55 4.78 -3.44 7.94
N THR A 56 4.20 -4.05 8.97
CA THR A 56 2.95 -3.61 9.58
C THR A 56 3.13 -2.33 10.39
N LEU A 57 2.18 -1.41 10.29
CA LEU A 57 2.22 -0.11 10.99
C LEU A 57 1.05 0.01 11.98
N PRO A 58 1.26 0.55 13.19
CA PRO A 58 0.15 0.78 14.11
C PRO A 58 -0.76 1.91 13.62
N LEU A 59 -2.07 1.68 13.63
CA LEU A 59 -3.11 2.67 13.29
C LEU A 59 -3.68 3.37 14.53
N GLY A 60 -3.35 2.87 15.72
CA GLY A 60 -4.00 3.27 16.97
C GLY A 60 -5.14 2.32 17.34
N SER A 61 -5.66 2.44 18.55
CA SER A 61 -6.80 1.64 19.05
C SER A 61 -6.64 0.11 18.88
N GLY A 62 -5.41 -0.39 18.97
CA GLY A 62 -5.08 -1.81 18.80
C GLY A 62 -5.11 -2.31 17.35
N GLN A 63 -5.31 -1.44 16.37
CA GLN A 63 -5.37 -1.79 14.95
C GLN A 63 -4.01 -1.62 14.26
N TRP A 64 -3.79 -2.42 13.22
CA TRP A 64 -2.55 -2.47 12.46
C TRP A 64 -2.85 -2.43 10.96
N MET A 65 -2.14 -1.58 10.24
CA MET A 65 -2.09 -1.60 8.78
C MET A 65 -1.16 -2.73 8.35
N LEU A 66 -1.64 -3.59 7.45
CA LEU A 66 -0.86 -4.69 6.89
C LEU A 66 0.34 -4.18 6.09
N ALA A 67 1.40 -4.99 6.05
CA ALA A 67 2.55 -4.74 5.18
C ALA A 67 2.08 -4.62 3.71
N PRO A 68 2.66 -3.71 2.92
CA PRO A 68 2.23 -3.46 1.56
C PRO A 68 2.35 -4.71 0.66
N SER A 69 3.32 -5.61 0.87
CA SER A 69 3.41 -6.87 0.11
C SER A 69 2.21 -7.78 0.37
N VAL A 70 1.75 -7.88 1.62
CA VAL A 70 0.55 -8.64 1.99
C VAL A 70 -0.68 -8.06 1.30
N VAL A 71 -0.84 -6.74 1.31
CA VAL A 71 -1.93 -6.07 0.58
C VAL A 71 -1.88 -6.38 -0.91
N GLY A 72 -0.70 -6.27 -1.54
CA GLY A 72 -0.50 -6.58 -2.95
C GLY A 72 -0.83 -8.04 -3.30
N MET A 73 -0.42 -8.99 -2.46
CA MET A 73 -0.73 -10.41 -2.62
C MET A 73 -2.23 -10.68 -2.54
N MET A 74 -2.92 -10.07 -1.56
CA MET A 74 -4.38 -10.18 -1.42
C MET A 74 -5.12 -9.62 -2.64
N LEU A 75 -4.76 -8.42 -3.09
CA LEU A 75 -5.37 -7.78 -4.26
C LEU A 75 -5.13 -8.59 -5.55
N GLN A 76 -3.94 -9.18 -5.70
CA GLN A 76 -3.64 -10.05 -6.83
C GLN A 76 -4.48 -11.33 -6.78
N ALA A 77 -4.59 -11.97 -5.63
CA ALA A 77 -5.35 -13.21 -5.46
C ALA A 77 -6.85 -13.03 -5.73
N LEU A 78 -7.40 -11.84 -5.47
CA LEU A 78 -8.80 -11.52 -5.76
C LEU A 78 -9.12 -11.45 -7.26
N ALA A 79 -8.11 -11.24 -8.12
CA ALA A 79 -8.26 -11.15 -9.58
C ALA A 79 -9.39 -10.19 -10.04
N LEU A 80 -9.55 -9.06 -9.33
CA LEU A 80 -10.68 -8.14 -9.49
C LEU A 80 -10.87 -7.63 -10.92
N ARG A 81 -12.11 -7.61 -11.36
CA ARG A 81 -12.58 -7.02 -12.62
C ARG A 81 -13.22 -5.65 -12.36
N SER A 82 -13.42 -4.87 -13.41
CA SER A 82 -13.98 -3.51 -13.29
C SER A 82 -15.47 -3.50 -12.92
N ASP A 83 -16.15 -4.62 -13.11
CA ASP A 83 -17.58 -4.84 -12.87
C ASP A 83 -17.87 -5.57 -11.55
N ASP A 84 -16.84 -5.92 -10.79
CA ASP A 84 -17.01 -6.59 -9.49
C ASP A 84 -17.57 -5.61 -8.43
N THR A 85 -18.45 -6.12 -7.58
CA THR A 85 -18.86 -5.46 -6.34
C THR A 85 -18.09 -6.08 -5.18
N VAL A 86 -17.35 -5.26 -4.43
CA VAL A 86 -16.45 -5.73 -3.37
C VAL A 86 -16.97 -5.31 -2.00
N LEU A 87 -16.95 -6.23 -1.05
CA LEU A 87 -17.09 -5.94 0.37
C LEU A 87 -15.74 -6.09 1.05
N GLU A 88 -15.24 -5.01 1.62
CA GLU A 88 -14.09 -5.04 2.53
C GLU A 88 -14.60 -5.05 3.98
N VAL A 89 -14.13 -6.02 4.77
CA VAL A 89 -14.42 -6.10 6.21
C VAL A 89 -13.13 -5.83 6.98
N GLY A 90 -13.16 -4.80 7.84
CA GLY A 90 -11.98 -4.41 8.62
C GLY A 90 -11.06 -3.39 7.94
N THR A 91 -11.65 -2.37 7.29
CA THR A 91 -10.97 -1.31 6.53
C THR A 91 -9.77 -0.64 7.23
N GLY A 92 -9.80 -0.56 8.58
CA GLY A 92 -8.71 0.01 9.36
C GLY A 92 -8.33 1.42 8.87
N GLY A 93 -7.14 1.55 8.28
CA GLY A 93 -6.62 2.82 7.77
C GLY A 93 -7.24 3.26 6.43
N GLY A 94 -7.93 2.37 5.71
CA GLY A 94 -8.57 2.65 4.42
C GLY A 94 -7.61 2.75 3.23
N TYR A 95 -6.39 2.24 3.37
CA TYR A 95 -5.39 2.13 2.31
C TYR A 95 -5.70 0.96 1.38
#